data_AF-A0AAD6BW16-F1
#
_entry.id   AF-A0AAD6BW16-F1
#
_cell.length_a   1.000
_cell.length_b   1.000
_cell.length_c   1.000
_cell.angle_alpha   90.00
_cell.angle_beta   90.00
_cell.angle_gamma   90.00
#
_symmetry.space_group_name_H-M   'P 1'
#
loop_
_entity.id
_entity.type
_entity.pdbx_description
1 polymer ?
#
loop_
_entity_poly.entity_id
_entity_poly.type
_entity_poly.pdbx_seq_one_letter_code
_entity_poly.pdbx_strand_id
1 'polypeptide(L)'
;MAKLQERDRAEVEEILDEERLGLEDLESLVAKFNDKFDGMGVPIMEFLQGYWLGRIIFFLLERDPYDEEHTVESRKLGVKLEAEQRGLPYMVSLLIRPKLEETDEGETDEEETNDY
;
A
#
# COMPACT_ATOMS: atom_id res chain seq x y z
N MET A 1 -17.36 -28.16 -27.27
CA MET A 1 -17.85 -27.96 -25.89
C MET A 1 -16.84 -28.46 -24.87
N ALA A 2 -16.39 -29.71 -24.89
CA ALA A 2 -15.39 -30.23 -23.92
C ALA A 2 -14.08 -29.41 -23.83
N LYS A 3 -13.50 -28.98 -24.96
CA LYS A 3 -12.28 -28.16 -24.99
C LYS A 3 -12.41 -26.76 -24.38
N LEU A 4 -13.62 -26.20 -24.32
CA LEU A 4 -13.85 -24.89 -23.72
C LEU A 4 -13.89 -25.04 -22.19
N GLN A 5 -14.63 -26.05 -21.71
CA GLN A 5 -14.72 -26.38 -20.28
C GLN A 5 -13.36 -26.78 -19.68
N GLU A 6 -12.48 -27.41 -20.46
CA GLU A 6 -11.12 -27.76 -20.03
C GLU A 6 -10.22 -26.52 -19.91
N ARG A 7 -10.36 -25.54 -20.83
CA ARG A 7 -9.68 -24.24 -20.72
C ARG A 7 -10.18 -23.44 -19.52
N ASP A 8 -11.49 -23.37 -19.34
CA ASP A 8 -12.09 -22.65 -18.21
C ASP A 8 -11.62 -23.26 -16.87
N ARG A 9 -11.47 -24.59 -16.80
CA ARG A 9 -10.93 -25.27 -15.61
C ARG A 9 -9.46 -24.92 -15.37
N ALA A 10 -8.64 -24.86 -16.41
CA ALA A 10 -7.22 -24.53 -16.29
C ALA A 10 -7.01 -23.07 -15.83
N GLU A 11 -7.80 -22.14 -16.36
CA GLU A 11 -7.80 -20.74 -15.93
C GLU A 11 -8.21 -20.59 -14.47
N VAL A 12 -9.25 -21.31 -14.04
CA VAL A 12 -9.64 -21.35 -12.62
C VAL A 12 -8.54 -21.93 -11.73
N GLU A 13 -7.84 -22.97 -12.18
CA GLU A 13 -6.74 -23.57 -11.42
C GLU A 13 -5.53 -22.62 -11.31
N GLU A 14 -5.21 -21.88 -12.37
CA GLU A 14 -4.18 -20.82 -12.37
C GLU A 14 -4.53 -19.71 -11.38
N ILE A 15 -5.77 -19.19 -11.40
CA ILE A 15 -6.23 -18.16 -10.46
C ILE A 15 -6.11 -18.66 -9.01
N LEU A 16 -6.55 -19.89 -8.73
CA LEU A 16 -6.49 -20.45 -7.38
C LEU A 16 -5.04 -20.67 -6.90
N ASP A 17 -4.13 -21.00 -7.81
CA ASP A 17 -2.71 -21.12 -7.51
C ASP A 17 -2.09 -19.75 -7.18
N GLU A 18 -2.40 -18.72 -7.97
CA GLU A 18 -1.98 -17.34 -7.70
C GLU A 18 -2.53 -16.82 -6.37
N GLU A 19 -3.82 -17.04 -6.10
CA GLU A 19 -4.46 -16.63 -4.84
C GLU A 19 -3.83 -17.33 -3.63
N ARG A 20 -3.51 -18.62 -3.76
CA ARG A 20 -2.82 -19.37 -2.70
C ARG A 20 -1.44 -18.78 -2.41
N LEU A 21 -0.65 -18.50 -3.44
CA LEU A 21 0.68 -17.88 -3.27
C LEU A 21 0.56 -16.50 -2.60
N GLY A 22 -0.41 -15.69 -3.02
CA GLY A 22 -0.68 -14.39 -2.40
C GLY A 22 -1.08 -14.50 -0.92
N LEU A 23 -1.83 -15.54 -0.55
CA LEU A 23 -2.21 -15.79 0.84
C LEU A 23 -1.00 -16.20 1.69
N GLU A 24 -0.15 -17.10 1.18
CA GLU A 24 1.08 -17.54 1.85
C GLU A 24 2.04 -16.35 2.12
N ASP A 25 2.18 -15.46 1.14
CA ASP A 25 2.97 -14.23 1.28
C ASP A 25 2.40 -13.29 2.35
N LEU A 26 1.08 -13.14 2.39
CA LEU A 26 0.40 -12.32 3.39
C LEU A 26 0.58 -12.88 4.80
N GLU A 27 0.38 -14.18 4.98
CA GLU A 27 0.57 -14.85 6.28
C GLU A 27 2.02 -14.72 6.77
N SER A 28 2.98 -14.90 5.87
CA SER A 28 4.41 -14.68 6.14
C SER A 28 4.71 -13.24 6.55
N LEU A 29 4.09 -12.26 5.89
CA LEU A 29 4.27 -10.84 6.20
C LEU A 29 3.67 -10.48 7.57
N VAL A 30 2.48 -11.01 7.89
CA VAL A 30 1.82 -10.82 9.19
C VAL A 30 2.59 -11.49 10.33
N ALA A 31 3.15 -12.68 10.10
CA ALA A 31 4.00 -13.33 11.09
C ALA A 31 5.24 -12.47 11.42
N LYS A 32 5.91 -11.93 10.39
CA LYS A 32 7.07 -11.03 10.56
C LYS A 32 6.67 -9.70 11.22
N PHE A 33 5.48 -9.18 10.93
CA PHE A 33 4.93 -8.01 11.60
C PHE A 33 4.83 -8.24 13.10
N ASN A 34 4.13 -9.31 13.49
CA ASN A 34 3.84 -9.59 14.90
C ASN A 34 5.12 -9.86 15.68
N ASP A 35 5.99 -10.74 15.18
CA ASP A 35 7.27 -11.06 15.81
C ASP A 35 8.12 -9.79 16.06
N LYS A 36 8.16 -8.89 15.07
CA LYS A 36 8.93 -7.66 15.21
C LYS A 36 8.25 -6.65 16.13
N PHE A 37 6.94 -6.50 16.04
CA PHE A 37 6.20 -5.57 16.89
C PHE A 37 6.35 -5.95 18.37
N ASP A 38 6.12 -7.23 18.69
CA ASP A 38 6.28 -7.77 20.03
C ASP A 38 7.73 -7.60 20.52
N GLY A 39 8.72 -7.82 19.64
CA GLY A 39 10.13 -7.65 19.97
C GLY A 39 10.60 -6.21 20.18
N MET A 40 9.91 -5.21 19.60
CA MET A 40 10.27 -3.79 19.78
C MET A 40 9.66 -3.18 21.04
N GLY A 41 8.47 -3.62 21.45
CA GLY A 41 7.80 -3.08 22.64
C GLY A 41 7.46 -1.58 22.55
N VAL A 42 7.37 -1.03 21.34
CA VAL A 42 7.03 0.38 21.09
C VAL A 42 5.54 0.51 20.78
N PRO A 43 4.95 1.71 20.94
CA PRO A 43 3.57 1.97 20.52
C PRO A 43 3.35 1.63 19.04
N ILE A 44 2.17 1.11 18.71
CA ILE A 44 1.83 0.65 17.35
C ILE A 44 2.06 1.73 16.28
N MET A 45 1.79 3.00 16.59
CA MET A 45 2.01 4.10 15.64
C MET A 45 3.49 4.35 15.37
N GLU A 46 4.34 4.27 16.40
CA GLU A 46 5.80 4.40 16.26
C GLU A 46 6.38 3.22 15.48
N PHE A 47 5.88 2.02 15.72
CA PHE A 47 6.26 0.82 14.95
C PHE A 47 5.90 0.97 13.46
N LEU A 48 4.66 1.39 13.18
CA LEU A 48 4.14 1.55 11.83
C LEU A 48 4.91 2.64 11.06
N GLN A 49 5.10 3.81 11.67
CA GLN A 49 5.80 4.94 11.05
C GLN A 49 7.30 4.72 10.91
N GLY A 50 7.93 4.08 11.91
CA GLY A 50 9.37 3.89 11.95
C GLY A 50 9.81 2.67 11.15
N TYR A 51 9.56 1.48 11.70
CA TYR A 51 10.12 0.24 11.14
C TYR A 51 9.30 -0.31 9.98
N TRP A 52 7.98 -0.35 10.13
CA TRP A 52 7.14 -1.13 9.23
C TRP A 52 6.89 -0.43 7.88
N LEU A 53 6.74 0.89 7.87
CA LEU A 53 6.57 1.70 6.66
C LEU A 53 7.69 1.43 5.64
N GLY A 54 8.95 1.50 6.07
CA GLY A 54 10.09 1.22 5.19
C GLY A 54 10.08 -0.21 4.67
N ARG A 55 9.66 -1.18 5.49
CA ARG A 55 9.60 -2.59 5.09
C ARG A 55 8.51 -2.86 4.06
N ILE A 56 7.33 -2.26 4.21
CA ILE A 56 6.24 -2.35 3.22
C ILE A 56 6.69 -1.71 1.89
N ILE A 57 7.31 -0.53 1.93
CA ILE A 57 7.77 0.14 0.70
C ILE A 57 8.74 -0.77 -0.06
N PHE A 58 9.71 -1.35 0.64
CA PHE A 58 10.68 -2.27 0.02
C PHE A 58 10.00 -3.50 -0.59
N PHE A 59 9.08 -4.13 0.15
CA PHE A 59 8.35 -5.30 -0.32
C PHE A 59 7.52 -5.00 -1.58
N LEU A 60 6.83 -3.85 -1.62
CA LEU A 60 6.02 -3.46 -2.77
C LEU A 60 6.87 -3.10 -4.00
N LEU A 61 8.06 -2.55 -3.81
CA LEU A 61 9.00 -2.28 -4.91
C LEU A 61 9.62 -3.56 -5.50
N GLU A 62 9.81 -4.60 -4.70
CA GLU A 62 10.33 -5.89 -5.19
C GLU A 62 9.28 -6.72 -5.93
N ARG A 63 8.01 -6.65 -5.52
CA ARG A 63 6.97 -7.58 -6.01
C ARG A 63 6.55 -7.33 -7.46
N ASP A 64 6.58 -6.08 -7.91
CA ASP A 64 6.23 -5.73 -9.29
C ASP A 64 7.00 -4.47 -9.73
N PRO A 65 8.18 -4.63 -10.35
CA PRO A 65 8.83 -3.52 -11.02
C PRO A 65 8.01 -3.19 -12.26
N TYR A 66 7.03 -2.29 -12.12
CA TYR A 66 6.35 -1.71 -13.27
C TYR A 66 7.41 -1.01 -14.14
N ASP A 67 7.85 -1.69 -15.19
CA ASP A 67 8.91 -1.26 -16.08
C ASP A 67 8.38 -0.83 -17.46
N GLU A 68 9.28 -0.36 -18.32
CA GLU A 68 8.90 0.06 -19.66
C GLU A 68 8.39 -1.10 -20.52
N GLU A 69 8.83 -2.35 -20.26
CA GLU A 69 8.39 -3.54 -20.99
C GLU A 69 6.91 -3.84 -20.72
N HIS A 70 6.47 -3.73 -19.46
CA HIS A 70 5.05 -3.85 -19.09
C HIS A 70 4.18 -2.81 -19.81
N THR A 71 4.69 -1.58 -19.97
CA THR A 71 3.98 -0.52 -20.70
C THR A 71 3.86 -0.85 -22.19
N VAL A 72 4.91 -1.44 -22.78
CA VAL A 72 4.94 -1.82 -24.20
C VAL A 72 4.00 -2.98 -24.47
N GLU A 73 4.03 -4.05 -23.67
CA GLU A 73 3.14 -5.21 -23.85
C GLU A 73 1.67 -4.85 -23.64
N SER A 74 1.36 -4.04 -22.63
CA SER A 74 -0.01 -3.57 -22.37
C SER A 74 -0.58 -2.78 -23.56
N ARG A 75 0.23 -1.89 -24.16
CA ARG A 75 -0.19 -1.15 -25.36
C ARG A 75 -0.45 -2.06 -26.55
N LYS A 76 0.31 -3.15 -26.72
CA LYS A 76 0.06 -4.13 -27.80
C LYS A 76 -1.31 -4.81 -27.65
N LEU A 77 -1.79 -4.97 -26.41
CA LEU A 77 -3.11 -5.48 -26.10
C LEU A 77 -4.22 -4.41 -26.19
N GLY A 78 -3.89 -3.17 -26.61
CA GLY A 78 -4.83 -2.05 -26.67
C GLY A 78 -5.15 -1.44 -25.30
N VAL A 79 -4.44 -1.87 -24.25
CA VAL A 79 -4.59 -1.36 -22.88
C VAL A 79 -3.56 -0.26 -22.64
N LYS A 80 -4.03 0.97 -22.42
CA LYS A 80 -3.15 2.06 -21.98
C LYS A 80 -3.09 2.05 -20.46
N LEU A 81 -2.09 1.39 -19.91
CA LEU A 81 -1.74 1.56 -18.50
C LEU A 81 -1.06 2.92 -18.33
N GLU A 82 -1.62 3.76 -17.45
CA GLU A 82 -0.91 4.92 -16.94
C GLU A 82 -0.21 4.46 -15.68
N ALA A 83 1.12 4.56 -15.65
CA ALA A 83 1.88 4.32 -14.44
C ALA A 83 1.26 5.19 -13.34
N GLU A 84 0.73 4.58 -12.29
CA GLU A 84 0.13 5.33 -11.20
C GLU A 84 1.24 6.17 -10.57
N GLN A 85 1.28 7.45 -10.93
CA GLN A 85 2.34 8.39 -10.54
C GLN A 85 2.35 8.66 -9.02
N ARG A 86 1.43 8.06 -8.26
CA ARG A 86 1.58 7.92 -6.81
C ARG A 86 2.55 6.78 -6.59
N GLY A 87 3.84 7.12 -6.54
CA GLY A 87 4.84 6.19 -6.04
C GLY A 87 4.31 5.53 -4.77
N LEU A 88 4.41 4.21 -4.70
CA LEU A 88 4.02 3.36 -3.56
C LEU A 88 4.31 3.99 -2.18
N PRO A 89 5.40 4.77 -1.97
CA PRO A 89 5.60 5.51 -0.73
C PRO A 89 4.44 6.43 -0.30
N TYR A 90 3.75 7.09 -1.23
CA TYR A 90 2.68 8.05 -0.94
C TYR A 90 1.40 7.37 -0.45
N MET A 91 1.04 6.21 -1.02
CA MET A 91 -0.13 5.44 -0.61
C MET A 91 0.03 4.84 0.80
N VAL A 92 1.22 4.32 1.11
CA VAL A 92 1.49 3.79 2.45
C VAL A 92 1.57 4.92 3.48
N SER A 93 2.12 6.08 3.10
CA SER A 93 2.14 7.28 3.95
C SER A 93 0.75 7.82 4.29
N LEU A 94 -0.22 7.74 3.36
CA LEU A 94 -1.61 8.15 3.60
C LEU A 94 -2.29 7.35 4.72
N LEU A 95 -1.99 6.05 4.79
CA LEU A 95 -2.59 5.15 5.80
C LEU A 95 -1.95 5.31 7.18
N ILE A 96 -0.73 5.84 7.25
CA ILE A 96 0.10 5.87 8.46
C ILE A 96 0.31 7.30 9.01
N ARG A 97 -0.23 8.33 8.34
CA ARG A 97 -0.09 9.74 8.76
C ARG A 97 -0.56 9.95 10.22
N PRO A 98 0.17 10.74 11.04
CA PRO A 98 -0.39 11.29 12.25
C PRO A 98 -1.62 12.13 11.87
N LYS A 99 -2.67 12.08 12.67
CA LYS A 99 -3.80 13.00 12.58
C LYS A 99 -3.17 14.40 12.58
N LEU A 100 -3.32 15.16 11.49
CA LEU A 100 -3.03 16.58 11.53
C LEU A 100 -3.89 17.11 12.68
N GLU A 101 -3.27 17.66 13.71
CA GLU A 101 -3.98 18.56 14.60
C GLU A 101 -4.56 19.61 13.66
N GLU A 102 -5.88 19.62 13.52
CA GLU A 102 -6.59 20.77 13.02
C GLU A 102 -6.13 21.90 13.93
N THR A 103 -5.19 22.71 13.46
CA THR A 103 -4.91 23.98 14.08
C THR A 103 -6.20 24.74 13.96
N ASP A 104 -6.95 24.72 15.06
CA ASP A 104 -8.01 25.65 15.35
C ASP A 104 -7.39 27.03 15.10
N GLU A 105 -7.68 27.62 13.94
CA GLU A 105 -7.44 29.03 13.69
C GLU A 105 -8.34 29.75 14.69
N GLY A 106 -7.84 29.90 15.91
CA GLY A 106 -8.47 30.71 16.94
C GLY A 106 -8.69 32.08 16.33
N GLU A 107 -9.95 32.40 16.10
CA GLU A 107 -10.44 33.74 15.83
C GLU A 107 -9.72 34.68 16.82
N THR A 108 -8.84 35.52 16.28
CA THR A 108 -8.29 36.65 17.02
C THR A 108 -9.45 37.61 17.26
N ASP A 109 -10.06 37.52 18.44
CA ASP A 109 -10.90 38.59 18.97
C ASP A 109 -9.99 39.81 19.19
N GLU A 110 -10.10 40.79 18.27
CA GLU A 110 -9.58 42.14 18.46
C GLU A 110 -10.38 42.82 19.58
N GLU A 111 -9.98 42.65 20.83
CA GLU A 111 -10.35 43.58 21.90
C GLU A 111 -9.53 44.86 21.75
N GLU A 112 -10.06 45.83 21.01
CA GLU A 112 -9.69 47.24 21.14
C GLU A 112 -10.02 47.73 22.57
N THR A 113 -9.07 47.60 23.49
CA THR A 113 -9.03 48.44 24.69
C THR A 113 -8.14 49.64 24.40
N ASN A 114 -8.73 50.73 23.91
CA ASN A 114 -8.06 52.02 23.83
C ASN A 114 -8.34 52.80 25.11
N ASP A 115 -7.38 52.82 26.03
CA ASP A 115 -7.37 53.70 27.19
C ASP A 115 -5.94 54.22 27.37
N TYR A 116 -5.68 55.45 26.90
CA TYR A 116 -4.81 56.48 27.49
C TYR A 116 -4.85 57.79 26.69
#